data_AF-A7GSY0-F1
#
_entry.id   AF-A7GSY0-F1
#
_cell.length_a   1.000
_cell.length_b   1.000
_cell.length_c   1.000
_cell.angle_alpha   90.00
_cell.angle_beta   90.00
_cell.angle_gamma   90.00
#
_symmetry.space_group_name_H-M   'P 1'
#
loop_
_entity.id
_entity.type
_entity.pdbx_description
1 polymer ?
#
loop_
_entity_poly.entity_id
_entity_poly.type
_entity_poly.pdbx_seq_one_letter_code
_entity_poly.pdbx_strand_id
1 'polypeptide(L)'
;MSYEYIQALYTYISINEHLKEDYLVNLIKQIVNKKINNMTPKELLKYSKEYEIPITTEQADQIVLLMKGKNINIYNTDERLELLKKIAKVTSPSTAQQVNTLFQKLLK
;
A
#
# COMPACT_ATOMS: atom_id res chain seq x y z
N MET A 1 -21.91 -14.82 39.92
CA MET A 1 -21.48 -15.17 38.54
C MET A 1 -20.33 -16.17 38.67
N SER A 2 -20.32 -17.25 37.88
CA SER A 2 -19.23 -18.24 37.93
C SER A 2 -17.97 -17.70 37.24
N TYR A 3 -16.81 -18.18 37.67
CA TYR A 3 -15.51 -17.85 37.07
C TYR A 3 -15.49 -18.17 35.56
N GLU A 4 -16.10 -19.28 35.16
CA GLU A 4 -16.24 -19.70 33.76
C GLU A 4 -16.98 -18.66 32.90
N TYR A 5 -18.04 -18.04 33.43
CA TYR A 5 -18.79 -17.02 32.71
C TYR A 5 -17.95 -15.76 32.46
N ILE A 6 -17.17 -15.34 33.46
CA ILE A 6 -16.26 -14.20 33.33
C ILE A 6 -15.18 -14.50 32.27
N GLN A 7 -14.60 -15.70 32.29
CA GLN A 7 -13.60 -16.12 31.31
C GLN A 7 -14.17 -16.14 29.88
N ALA A 8 -15.40 -16.66 29.69
CA ALA A 8 -16.07 -16.68 28.40
C ALA A 8 -16.33 -15.27 27.84
N LEU A 9 -16.73 -14.32 28.69
CA LEU A 9 -16.92 -12.92 28.29
C LEU A 9 -15.62 -12.24 27.87
N TYR A 10 -14.53 -12.44 28.63
CA TYR A 10 -13.22 -11.91 28.26
C TYR A 10 -12.75 -12.45 26.90
N THR A 11 -12.88 -13.76 26.68
CA THR A 11 -12.53 -14.37 25.39
C THR A 11 -13.38 -13.80 24.25
N TYR A 12 -14.70 -13.67 24.43
CA TYR A 12 -15.57 -13.08 23.43
C TYR A 12 -15.19 -11.64 23.07
N ILE A 13 -14.91 -10.80 24.08
CA ILE A 13 -14.51 -9.40 23.86
C ILE A 13 -13.18 -9.34 23.10
N SER A 14 -12.16 -10.09 23.53
CA SER A 14 -10.86 -10.14 22.87
C SER A 14 -10.96 -10.60 21.42
N ILE A 15 -11.76 -11.64 21.12
CA ILE A 15 -11.99 -12.09 19.74
C ILE A 15 -12.62 -10.98 18.91
N ASN A 16 -13.62 -10.26 19.43
CA ASN A 16 -14.27 -9.18 18.70
C ASN A 16 -13.35 -7.98 18.46
N GLU A 17 -12.43 -7.68 19.39
CA GLU A 17 -11.42 -6.64 19.22
C GLU A 17 -10.43 -7.01 18.11
N HIS A 18 -9.86 -8.22 18.15
CA HIS A 18 -8.94 -8.69 17.11
C HIS A 18 -9.61 -8.75 15.73
N LEU A 19 -10.86 -9.22 15.65
CA LEU A 19 -11.60 -9.21 14.39
C LEU A 19 -11.75 -7.79 13.83
N LYS A 20 -12.08 -6.80 14.67
CA LYS A 20 -12.19 -5.39 14.24
C LYS A 20 -10.87 -4.84 13.71
N GLU A 21 -9.75 -5.17 14.36
CA GLU A 21 -8.41 -4.80 13.90
C GLU A 21 -8.11 -5.40 12.52
N ASP A 22 -8.36 -6.71 12.34
CA ASP A 22 -8.17 -7.41 11.07
C ASP A 22 -9.02 -6.80 9.94
N TYR A 23 -10.28 -6.47 10.21
CA TYR A 23 -11.15 -5.79 9.25
C TYR A 23 -10.62 -4.40 8.87
N LEU A 24 -10.17 -3.63 9.85
CA LEU A 24 -9.62 -2.29 9.61
C LEU A 24 -8.34 -2.35 8.77
N VAL A 25 -7.42 -3.27 9.11
CA VAL A 25 -6.19 -3.50 8.35
C VAL A 25 -6.53 -3.85 6.91
N ASN A 26 -7.46 -4.79 6.68
CA ASN A 26 -7.86 -5.19 5.35
C ASN A 26 -8.52 -4.04 4.55
N LEU A 27 -9.32 -3.18 5.21
CA LEU A 27 -9.89 -2.00 4.59
C LEU A 27 -8.82 -1.00 4.14
N ILE A 28 -7.83 -0.73 4.99
CA ILE A 28 -6.71 0.16 4.65
C ILE A 28 -5.94 -0.37 3.44
N LYS A 29 -5.65 -1.68 3.40
CA LYS A 29 -4.98 -2.33 2.27
C LYS A 29 -5.76 -2.13 0.96
N GLN A 30 -7.08 -2.28 0.99
CA GLN A 30 -7.94 -2.06 -0.17
C GLN A 30 -7.93 -0.60 -0.64
N ILE A 31 -7.98 0.35 0.30
CA ILE A 31 -7.91 1.79 -0.01
C ILE A 31 -6.58 2.13 -0.69
N VAL A 32 -5.46 1.62 -0.15
CA VAL A 32 -4.11 1.83 -0.71
C VAL A 32 -4.02 1.25 -2.13
N ASN A 33 -4.43 0.00 -2.34
CA ASN A 33 -4.45 -0.60 -3.68
C ASN A 33 -5.32 0.21 -4.64
N LYS A 34 -6.51 0.65 -4.21
CA LYS A 34 -7.40 1.48 -5.04
C LYS A 34 -6.74 2.82 -5.40
N LYS A 35 -6.03 3.46 -4.46
CA LYS A 35 -5.31 4.71 -4.70
C LYS A 35 -4.21 4.53 -5.74
N ILE A 36 -3.38 3.49 -5.61
CA ILE A 36 -2.31 3.16 -6.57
C ILE A 36 -2.90 2.95 -7.98
N ASN A 37 -3.97 2.17 -8.10
CA ASN A 37 -4.58 1.82 -9.37
C ASN A 37 -5.34 2.96 -10.08
N ASN A 38 -5.63 4.06 -9.37
CA ASN A 38 -6.38 5.20 -9.90
C ASN A 38 -5.61 6.52 -9.77
N MET A 39 -4.31 6.46 -9.46
CA MET A 39 -3.50 7.65 -9.27
C MET A 39 -3.35 8.43 -10.58
N THR A 40 -3.42 9.75 -10.49
CA THR A 40 -3.15 10.65 -11.61
C THR A 40 -1.69 11.15 -11.60
N PRO A 41 -1.14 11.61 -12.75
CA PRO A 41 0.24 12.12 -12.79
C PRO A 41 0.46 13.31 -11.85
N LYS A 42 -0.53 14.20 -11.75
CA LYS A 42 -0.51 15.34 -10.83
C LYS A 42 -0.44 14.91 -9.36
N GLU A 43 -1.20 13.89 -8.97
CA GLU A 43 -1.13 13.35 -7.61
C GLU A 43 0.21 12.66 -7.35
N LEU A 44 0.72 11.89 -8.31
CA LEU A 44 2.01 11.23 -8.19
C LEU A 44 3.15 12.25 -8.03
N LEU A 45 3.14 13.35 -8.79
CA LEU A 45 4.10 14.46 -8.62
C LEU A 45 3.98 15.14 -7.26
N LYS A 46 2.76 15.31 -6.74
CA LYS A 46 2.55 15.83 -5.39
C LYS A 46 3.21 14.93 -4.35
N TYR A 47 3.00 13.62 -4.43
CA TYR A 47 3.62 12.65 -3.51
C TYR A 47 5.14 12.55 -3.69
N SER A 48 5.63 12.60 -4.93
CA SER A 48 7.06 12.67 -5.22
C SER A 48 7.73 13.81 -4.46
N LYS A 49 7.10 15.00 -4.45
CA LYS A 49 7.59 16.14 -3.68
C LYS A 49 7.49 15.92 -2.17
N GLU A 50 6.36 15.41 -1.70
CA GLU A 50 6.09 15.17 -0.26
C GLU A 50 7.06 14.17 0.36
N TYR A 51 7.44 13.13 -0.38
CA TYR A 51 8.36 12.08 0.07
C TYR A 51 9.81 12.29 -0.39
N GLU A 52 10.11 13.45 -1.01
CA GLU A 52 11.45 13.80 -1.48
C GLU A 52 12.06 12.79 -2.46
N ILE A 53 11.21 12.17 -3.29
CA ILE A 53 11.60 11.23 -4.35
C ILE A 53 11.44 11.94 -5.68
N PRO A 54 12.46 12.64 -6.21
CA PRO A 54 12.31 13.47 -7.39
C PRO A 54 12.04 12.61 -8.63
N ILE A 55 10.98 12.96 -9.36
CA ILE A 55 10.68 12.47 -10.71
C ILE A 55 10.26 13.64 -11.60
N THR A 56 10.44 13.50 -12.91
CA THR A 56 9.93 14.48 -13.88
C THR A 56 8.44 14.27 -14.16
N THR A 57 7.81 15.25 -14.80
CA THR A 57 6.42 15.13 -15.27
C THR A 57 6.24 13.96 -16.23
N GLU A 58 7.17 13.77 -17.16
CA GLU A 58 7.15 12.68 -18.13
C GLU A 58 7.28 11.31 -17.44
N GLN A 59 8.13 11.21 -16.42
CA GLN A 59 8.24 10.00 -15.60
C GLN A 59 6.94 9.72 -14.84
N ALA A 60 6.30 10.76 -14.28
CA ALA A 60 5.03 10.60 -13.59
C ALA A 60 3.92 10.09 -14.53
N ASP A 61 3.84 10.64 -15.75
CA ASP A 61 2.90 10.18 -16.77
C ASP A 61 3.14 8.71 -17.12
N GLN A 62 4.39 8.33 -17.37
CA GLN A 62 4.77 6.96 -17.68
C GLN A 62 4.49 5.99 -16.52
N ILE A 63 4.80 6.36 -15.28
CA ILE A 63 4.53 5.52 -14.10
C ILE A 63 3.03 5.31 -13.91
N VAL A 64 2.21 6.33 -14.11
CA VAL A 64 0.75 6.19 -14.02
C VAL A 64 0.21 5.22 -15.06
N LEU A 65 0.74 5.20 -16.28
CA LEU A 65 0.37 4.20 -17.30
C LEU A 65 0.70 2.76 -16.87
N LEU A 66 1.73 2.56 -16.04
CA LEU A 66 2.06 1.25 -15.49
C LEU A 66 1.05 0.77 -14.45
N MET A 67 0.35 1.68 -13.76
CA MET A 67 -0.55 1.38 -12.65
C MET A 67 -2.03 1.42 -13.02
N LYS A 68 -2.42 2.40 -13.85
CA LYS A 68 -3.83 2.74 -14.09
C LYS A 68 -4.61 1.57 -14.69
N GLY A 69 -5.64 1.13 -13.98
CA GLY A 69 -6.53 0.04 -14.43
C GLY A 69 -5.88 -1.35 -14.48
N LYS A 70 -4.70 -1.53 -13.86
CA LYS A 70 -3.99 -2.82 -13.84
C LYS A 70 -4.34 -3.72 -12.65
N ASN A 71 -5.16 -3.22 -11.72
CA ASN A 71 -5.56 -3.91 -10.48
C ASN A 71 -4.37 -4.44 -9.65
N ILE A 72 -3.29 -3.67 -9.61
CA ILE A 72 -2.08 -4.02 -8.86
C ILE A 72 -2.39 -4.14 -7.38
N ASN A 73 -1.98 -5.26 -6.79
CA ASN A 73 -1.96 -5.48 -5.37
C ASN A 73 -0.54 -5.32 -4.82
N ILE A 74 -0.23 -4.19 -4.18
CA ILE A 74 1.11 -3.92 -3.64
C ILE A 74 1.46 -4.81 -2.42
N TYR A 75 0.48 -5.53 -1.86
CA TYR A 75 0.68 -6.50 -0.79
C TYR A 75 1.07 -7.88 -1.33
N ASN A 76 0.82 -8.16 -2.62
CA ASN A 76 1.39 -9.32 -3.31
C ASN A 76 2.85 -9.02 -3.66
N THR A 77 3.76 -9.90 -3.23
CA THR A 77 5.21 -9.70 -3.41
C THR A 77 5.61 -9.66 -4.88
N ASP A 78 5.10 -10.57 -5.72
CA ASP A 78 5.47 -10.65 -7.13
C ASP A 78 4.96 -9.45 -7.91
N GLU A 79 3.70 -9.04 -7.69
CA GLU A 79 3.13 -7.85 -8.31
C GLU A 79 3.88 -6.58 -7.91
N ARG A 80 4.23 -6.44 -6.62
CA ARG A 80 5.02 -5.31 -6.12
C ARG A 80 6.41 -5.29 -6.77
N LEU A 81 7.09 -6.42 -6.85
CA LEU A 81 8.42 -6.51 -7.48
C LEU A 81 8.36 -6.18 -8.97
N GLU A 82 7.33 -6.65 -9.69
CA GLU A 82 7.14 -6.31 -11.10
C GLU A 82 6.87 -4.82 -11.31
N LEU A 83 6.06 -4.18 -10.46
CA LEU A 83 5.86 -2.73 -10.50
C LEU A 83 7.18 -1.99 -10.28
N LEU A 84 7.96 -2.37 -9.26
CA LEU A 84 9.25 -1.75 -8.93
C LEU A 84 10.26 -1.86 -10.09
N LYS A 85 10.33 -3.03 -10.76
CA LYS A 85 11.17 -3.22 -11.96
C LYS A 85 10.77 -2.25 -13.07
N LYS A 86 9.47 -2.06 -13.31
CA LYS A 86 8.97 -1.14 -14.34
C LYS A 86 9.25 0.32 -13.99
N ILE A 87 9.09 0.71 -12.72
CA ILE A 87 9.47 2.04 -12.22
C ILE A 87 10.97 2.28 -12.43
N ALA A 88 11.83 1.31 -12.13
CA ALA A 88 13.27 1.44 -12.32
C ALA A 88 13.67 1.70 -13.78
N LYS A 89 12.95 1.09 -14.74
CA LYS A 89 13.16 1.30 -16.18
C LYS A 89 12.75 2.69 -16.66
N VAL A 90 11.71 3.27 -16.06
CA VAL A 90 11.20 4.62 -16.37
C VAL A 90 12.04 5.71 -15.70
N THR A 91 12.57 5.42 -14.50
CA THR A 91 13.25 6.39 -13.65
C THR A 91 14.72 6.02 -13.46
N SER A 92 15.04 5.34 -12.35
CA SER A 92 16.34 4.78 -12.03
C SER A 92 16.19 3.67 -10.99
N PRO A 93 17.19 2.78 -10.84
CA PRO A 93 17.21 1.81 -9.75
C PRO A 93 17.11 2.45 -8.36
N SER A 94 17.76 3.60 -8.15
CA SER A 94 17.72 4.34 -6.89
C SER A 94 16.31 4.87 -6.57
N THR A 95 15.61 5.42 -7.56
CA THR A 95 14.22 5.87 -7.40
C THR A 95 13.30 4.71 -7.04
N ALA A 96 13.42 3.57 -7.73
CA ALA A 96 12.64 2.37 -7.41
C ALA A 96 12.94 1.85 -5.98
N GLN A 97 14.18 1.94 -5.52
CA GLN A 97 14.53 1.57 -4.16
C GLN A 97 13.87 2.49 -3.11
N GLN A 98 13.82 3.80 -3.36
CA GLN A 98 13.12 4.75 -2.49
C GLN A 98 11.62 4.45 -2.43
N VAL A 99 11.00 4.15 -3.58
CA VAL A 99 9.59 3.72 -3.64
C VAL A 99 9.37 2.41 -2.88
N ASN A 100 10.28 1.43 -3.01
CA ASN A 100 10.20 0.21 -2.22
C ASN A 100 10.24 0.50 -0.72
N THR A 101 11.09 1.41 -0.25
CA THR A 101 11.11 1.83 1.16
C THR A 101 9.75 2.37 1.62
N LEU A 102 9.03 3.13 0.78
CA LEU A 102 7.67 3.56 1.10
C LEU A 102 6.71 2.38 1.16
N PHE A 103 6.74 1.47 0.18
CA PHE A 103 5.89 0.28 0.20
C PHE A 103 6.13 -0.57 1.45
N GLN A 104 7.38 -0.77 1.87
CA GLN A 104 7.70 -1.53 3.08
C GLN A 104 7.09 -0.94 4.35
N LYS A 105 6.91 0.40 4.43
CA LYS A 105 6.21 1.03 5.55
C LYS A 105 4.72 0.70 5.58
N LEU A 106 4.13 0.36 4.43
CA LEU A 106 2.71 -0.01 4.30
C LEU A 106 2.45 -1.50 4.54
N LEU A 107 3.50 -2.33 4.52
CA LEU A 107 3.41 -3.77 4.79
C LEU A 107 3.51 -4.12 6.27
N LYS A 108 4.03 -3.19 7.09
CA LYS A 108 4.07 -3.29 8.54
C LYS A 108 2.68 -3.03 9.10
#